data_AF-A0A929TXH1-F1
#
_entry.id   AF-A0A929TXH1-F1
#
_cell.length_a   1.000
_cell.length_b   1.000
_cell.length_c   1.000
_cell.angle_alpha   90.00
_cell.angle_beta   90.00
_cell.angle_gamma   90.00
#
_symmetry.space_group_name_H-M   'P 1'
#
loop_
_entity.id
_entity.type
_entity.pdbx_description
1 polymer ?
#
loop_
_entity_poly.entity_id
_entity_poly.type
_entity_poly.pdbx_seq_one_letter_code
_entity_poly.pdbx_strand_id
1 'polypeptide(L)'
;MKKFGKKGLGVLYGVLLFSFSTYAMLDTFVIPHPMQSVEINAIAETTSTSGIKESVEAAIQSKLGNNTETTVETDSTTTDSENTDTTVETATSIDGGTVIGQYSDSKTSITLKQYREYDSNIYVADVTVSDASDLKTALAHNTYGRNITDTTSDMAANNNAVLAINGDYYGARQSGYVIRNGKLYRDTSGNRDALVIQKNGEFKFVSESETSASELLQDGALQVFSFGPVLLNNGEISVGENDEVGMAMASNPRTAI
;
A
#
# COMPACT_ATOMS: atom_id res chain seq x y z
N MET A 1 31.72 -51.26 16.06
CA MET A 1 31.35 -49.95 15.47
C MET A 1 31.17 -50.14 13.95
N LYS A 2 29.95 -50.06 13.42
CA LYS A 2 29.70 -50.15 11.97
C LYS A 2 30.30 -48.92 11.29
N LYS A 3 31.29 -49.08 10.42
CA LYS A 3 31.83 -48.00 9.59
C LYS A 3 30.72 -47.51 8.64
N PHE A 4 30.24 -46.30 8.84
CA PHE A 4 29.36 -45.65 7.86
C PHE A 4 30.11 -45.55 6.53
N GLY A 5 29.56 -46.21 5.49
CA GLY A 5 30.15 -46.16 4.16
C GLY A 5 30.11 -44.74 3.60
N LYS A 6 31.12 -44.33 2.84
CA LYS A 6 31.23 -42.99 2.22
C LYS A 6 29.95 -42.54 1.49
N LYS A 7 29.20 -43.50 0.92
CA LYS A 7 27.88 -43.27 0.28
C LYS A 7 26.80 -42.81 1.27
N GLY A 8 26.74 -43.40 2.47
CA GLY A 8 25.79 -43.01 3.51
C GLY A 8 26.08 -41.62 4.07
N LEU A 9 27.35 -41.23 4.15
CA LEU A 9 27.74 -39.88 4.55
C LEU A 9 27.34 -38.83 3.50
N GLY A 10 27.47 -39.15 2.21
CA GLY A 10 27.02 -38.28 1.11
C GLY A 10 25.50 -38.08 1.09
N VAL A 11 24.72 -39.12 1.33
CA VAL A 11 23.25 -39.02 1.45
C VAL A 11 22.86 -38.17 2.66
N LEU A 12 23.48 -38.39 3.82
CA LEU A 12 23.22 -37.58 5.01
C LEU A 12 23.56 -36.10 4.79
N TYR A 13 24.69 -35.82 4.16
CA TYR A 13 25.07 -34.45 3.79
C TYR A 13 24.08 -33.81 2.83
N GLY A 14 23.63 -34.53 1.80
CA GLY A 14 22.63 -34.03 0.85
C GLY A 14 21.29 -33.69 1.51
N VAL A 15 20.82 -34.55 2.42
CA VAL A 15 19.59 -34.28 3.20
C VAL A 15 19.76 -33.07 4.11
N LEU A 16 20.89 -32.94 4.81
CA LEU A 16 21.16 -31.80 5.67
C LEU A 16 21.23 -30.49 4.88
N LEU A 17 21.89 -30.49 3.72
CA LEU A 17 21.99 -29.32 2.87
C LEU A 17 20.61 -28.92 2.32
N PHE A 18 19.84 -29.87 1.81
CA PHE A 18 18.49 -29.60 1.31
C PHE A 18 17.57 -29.06 2.41
N SER A 19 17.59 -29.67 3.60
CA SER A 19 16.81 -29.20 4.75
C SER A 19 17.24 -27.80 5.19
N PHE A 20 18.54 -27.51 5.23
CA PHE A 20 19.04 -26.17 5.55
C PHE A 20 18.62 -25.13 4.51
N SER A 21 18.75 -25.43 3.21
CA SER A 21 18.32 -24.52 2.14
C SER A 21 16.81 -24.29 2.16
N THR A 22 16.02 -25.34 2.38
CA THR A 22 14.55 -25.23 2.51
C THR A 22 14.18 -24.38 3.72
N TYR A 23 14.82 -24.63 4.87
CA TYR A 23 14.63 -23.82 6.06
C TYR A 23 15.02 -22.36 5.82
N ALA A 24 16.17 -22.09 5.20
CA ALA A 24 16.62 -20.72 4.92
C ALA A 24 15.65 -19.97 4.01
N MET A 25 15.06 -20.64 3.01
CA MET A 25 14.02 -20.06 2.16
C MET A 25 12.74 -19.78 2.94
N LEU A 26 12.29 -20.73 3.77
CA LEU A 26 11.12 -20.52 4.63
C LEU A 26 11.35 -19.39 5.62
N ASP A 27 12.50 -19.35 6.28
CA ASP A 27 12.85 -18.30 7.24
C ASP A 27 12.94 -16.92 6.60
N THR A 28 13.45 -16.86 5.36
CA THR A 28 13.59 -15.60 4.61
C THR A 28 12.25 -15.08 4.12
N PHE A 29 11.35 -15.94 3.61
CA PHE A 29 10.17 -15.49 2.86
C PHE A 29 8.82 -15.84 3.47
N VAL A 30 8.75 -16.80 4.39
CA VAL A 30 7.48 -17.40 4.85
C VAL A 30 7.28 -17.27 6.35
N ILE A 31 8.31 -17.53 7.15
CA ILE A 31 8.19 -17.57 8.61
C ILE A 31 8.09 -16.13 9.14
N PRO A 32 7.00 -15.76 9.85
CA PRO A 32 6.84 -14.42 10.44
C PRO A 32 7.85 -14.15 11.57
N HIS A 33 8.42 -12.94 11.56
CA HIS A 33 9.34 -12.43 12.58
C HIS A 33 8.75 -11.18 13.25
N PRO A 34 7.83 -11.32 14.22
CA PRO A 34 7.30 -10.19 14.97
C PRO A 34 8.38 -9.56 15.86
N MET A 35 8.47 -8.24 15.84
CA MET A 35 9.47 -7.47 16.59
C MET A 35 8.82 -6.56 17.63
N GLN A 36 7.69 -5.91 17.29
CA GLN A 36 6.98 -5.04 18.22
C GLN A 36 5.48 -4.99 17.88
N SER A 37 4.62 -5.09 18.89
CA SER A 37 3.18 -4.85 18.73
C SER A 37 2.84 -3.36 18.76
N VAL A 38 1.80 -2.98 18.03
CA VAL A 38 1.18 -1.66 18.12
C VAL A 38 0.17 -1.69 19.26
N GLU A 39 0.24 -0.72 20.17
CA GLU A 39 -0.82 -0.53 21.17
C GLU A 39 -2.02 0.14 20.49
N ILE A 40 -3.21 -0.46 20.61
CA ILE A 40 -4.44 0.12 20.07
C ILE A 40 -4.88 1.25 21.00
N ASN A 41 -4.61 2.49 20.60
CA ASN A 41 -5.33 3.63 21.18
C ASN A 41 -6.68 3.72 20.47
N ALA A 42 -7.70 3.11 21.07
CA ALA A 42 -9.06 3.16 20.58
C ALA A 42 -9.56 4.62 20.59
N ILE A 43 -9.63 5.25 19.41
CA ILE A 43 -10.44 6.45 19.22
C ILE A 43 -11.62 6.02 18.37
N ALA A 44 -12.70 5.64 19.05
CA ALA A 44 -13.97 5.32 18.43
C ALA A 44 -14.68 6.62 18.04
N GLU A 45 -14.71 6.95 16.75
CA GLU A 45 -15.75 7.81 16.19
C GLU A 45 -16.45 7.03 15.08
N THR A 46 -17.66 6.57 15.41
CA THR A 46 -18.58 5.89 14.51
C THR A 46 -19.20 6.93 13.58
N THR A 47 -18.76 6.98 12.33
CA THR A 47 -19.47 7.70 11.27
C THR A 47 -19.74 6.76 10.10
N SER A 48 -21.01 6.69 9.71
CA SER A 48 -21.61 5.76 8.75
C SER A 48 -20.91 5.78 7.38
N THR A 49 -20.24 4.69 7.02
CA THR A 49 -19.43 4.51 5.78
C THR A 49 -20.13 3.66 4.72
N SER A 50 -21.44 3.85 4.52
CA SER A 50 -22.23 2.95 3.64
C SER A 50 -22.08 3.21 2.13
N GLY A 51 -21.45 4.31 1.70
CA GLY A 51 -21.48 4.71 0.27
C GLY A 51 -20.30 4.26 -0.60
N ILE A 52 -19.10 4.06 -0.03
CA ILE A 52 -17.88 3.86 -0.83
C ILE A 52 -17.61 2.38 -1.11
N LYS A 53 -17.79 1.50 -0.11
CA LYS A 53 -17.48 0.07 -0.22
C LYS A 53 -18.22 -0.60 -1.38
N GLU A 54 -19.50 -0.26 -1.54
CA GLU A 54 -20.37 -0.87 -2.54
C GLU A 54 -20.03 -0.39 -3.97
N SER A 55 -19.59 0.87 -4.13
CA SER A 55 -19.28 1.45 -5.44
C SER A 55 -17.94 0.95 -6.03
N VAL A 56 -16.93 0.72 -5.19
CA VAL A 56 -15.58 0.32 -5.64
C VAL A 56 -15.49 -1.19 -5.88
N GLU A 57 -16.06 -2.02 -5.00
CA GLU A 57 -16.08 -3.48 -5.21
C GLU A 57 -16.93 -3.86 -6.43
N ALA A 58 -18.07 -3.20 -6.65
CA ALA A 58 -18.90 -3.42 -7.83
C ALA A 58 -18.19 -3.02 -9.14
N ALA A 59 -17.43 -1.92 -9.14
CA ALA A 59 -16.67 -1.47 -10.30
C ALA A 59 -15.48 -2.39 -10.63
N ILE A 60 -14.84 -2.99 -9.61
CA ILE A 60 -13.73 -3.94 -9.78
C ILE A 60 -14.26 -5.30 -10.28
N GLN A 61 -15.36 -5.83 -9.72
CA GLN A 61 -15.94 -7.10 -10.16
C GLN A 61 -16.49 -7.03 -11.58
N SER A 62 -17.13 -5.92 -11.95
CA SER A 62 -17.61 -5.67 -13.32
C SER A 62 -16.51 -5.75 -14.38
N LYS A 63 -15.28 -5.30 -14.07
CA LYS A 63 -14.16 -5.31 -15.01
C LYS A 63 -13.36 -6.63 -15.05
N LEU A 64 -13.48 -7.51 -14.05
CA LEU A 64 -12.83 -8.83 -14.04
C LEU A 64 -13.71 -9.96 -14.61
N GLY A 65 -15.03 -9.77 -14.73
CA GLY A 65 -15.98 -10.82 -15.10
C GLY A 65 -16.19 -11.11 -16.60
N ASN A 66 -15.63 -10.31 -17.51
CA ASN A 66 -16.03 -10.34 -18.93
C ASN A 66 -15.05 -11.03 -19.90
N ASN A 67 -14.27 -12.01 -19.43
CA ASN A 67 -13.54 -12.93 -20.33
C ASN A 67 -14.02 -14.37 -20.13
N THR A 68 -15.20 -14.68 -20.65
CA THR A 68 -15.51 -16.05 -21.09
C THR A 68 -16.38 -15.96 -22.34
N GLU A 69 -15.73 -16.20 -23.46
CA GLU A 69 -16.32 -16.40 -24.78
C GLU A 69 -17.17 -17.67 -24.76
N THR A 70 -18.48 -17.57 -25.00
CA THR A 70 -19.29 -18.67 -25.55
C THR A 70 -20.49 -18.07 -26.29
N THR A 71 -20.40 -18.17 -27.62
CA THR A 71 -21.44 -17.94 -28.62
C THR A 71 -22.57 -18.97 -28.49
N VAL A 72 -23.83 -18.53 -28.39
CA VAL A 72 -25.00 -19.12 -29.09
C VAL A 72 -26.12 -18.05 -29.16
N GLU A 73 -26.62 -17.77 -30.37
CA GLU A 73 -27.78 -16.92 -30.69
C GLU A 73 -29.09 -17.49 -30.14
N THR A 74 -30.06 -16.64 -29.77
CA THR A 74 -31.49 -16.75 -30.16
C THR A 74 -32.22 -15.42 -29.90
N ASP A 75 -32.97 -15.03 -30.93
CA ASP A 75 -33.81 -13.85 -31.18
C ASP A 75 -35.08 -13.76 -30.31
N SER A 76 -35.52 -12.52 -29.95
CA SER A 76 -36.93 -12.03 -29.96
C SER A 76 -37.16 -10.75 -29.11
N THR A 77 -37.30 -9.61 -29.81
CA THR A 77 -38.35 -8.54 -29.76
C THR A 77 -39.00 -8.02 -28.44
N THR A 78 -38.74 -6.72 -28.16
CA THR A 78 -39.62 -5.57 -27.75
C THR A 78 -40.58 -5.60 -26.53
N THR A 79 -40.48 -4.62 -25.61
CA THR A 79 -41.29 -3.35 -25.51
C THR A 79 -41.28 -2.75 -24.07
N ASP A 80 -41.06 -1.43 -23.99
CA ASP A 80 -41.33 -0.39 -22.96
C ASP A 80 -41.96 -0.75 -21.58
N SER A 81 -41.45 -0.17 -20.47
CA SER A 81 -41.77 1.19 -19.99
C SER A 81 -41.35 1.46 -18.52
N GLU A 82 -40.87 2.69 -18.29
CA GLU A 82 -40.95 3.57 -17.08
C GLU A 82 -40.35 3.10 -15.73
N ASN A 83 -39.23 3.68 -15.25
CA ASN A 83 -39.00 5.00 -14.64
C ASN A 83 -39.10 4.98 -13.10
N THR A 84 -37.94 5.03 -12.43
CA THR A 84 -37.77 5.78 -11.17
C THR A 84 -36.34 6.31 -11.11
N ASP A 85 -36.23 7.57 -11.54
CA ASP A 85 -35.34 8.63 -11.08
C ASP A 85 -34.30 8.23 -10.00
N THR A 86 -33.05 8.07 -10.43
CA THR A 86 -31.89 8.34 -9.59
C THR A 86 -31.02 9.28 -10.40
N THR A 87 -31.03 10.54 -10.02
CA THR A 87 -30.14 11.57 -10.54
C THR A 87 -28.69 11.13 -10.36
N VAL A 88 -28.14 10.52 -11.40
CA VAL A 88 -26.71 10.30 -11.56
C VAL A 88 -26.12 11.69 -11.79
N GLU A 89 -25.51 12.26 -10.75
CA GLU A 89 -24.75 13.50 -10.91
C GLU A 89 -23.67 13.29 -11.98
N THR A 90 -23.85 14.08 -13.03
CA THR A 90 -23.02 14.20 -14.23
C THR A 90 -21.54 14.14 -13.89
N ALA A 91 -20.84 13.15 -14.45
CA ALA A 91 -19.39 13.08 -14.47
C ALA A 91 -18.82 14.31 -15.17
N THR A 92 -18.40 15.30 -14.38
CA THR A 92 -17.56 16.40 -14.85
C THR A 92 -16.17 15.82 -15.10
N SER A 93 -15.84 15.59 -16.38
CA SER A 93 -14.45 15.41 -16.80
C SER A 93 -13.70 16.70 -16.48
N ILE A 94 -12.93 16.66 -15.40
CA ILE A 94 -11.88 17.62 -15.10
C ILE A 94 -10.59 17.05 -15.73
N ASP A 95 -9.69 17.92 -16.16
CA ASP A 95 -8.37 17.54 -16.65
C ASP A 95 -7.74 16.43 -15.78
N GLY A 96 -7.34 15.32 -16.41
CA GLY A 96 -6.73 14.17 -15.73
C GLY A 96 -7.63 12.99 -15.32
N GLY A 97 -8.92 12.90 -15.71
CA GLY A 97 -9.67 11.63 -15.63
C GLY A 97 -11.16 11.72 -15.26
N THR A 98 -11.80 10.56 -15.08
CA THR A 98 -13.22 10.44 -14.67
C THR A 98 -13.33 10.29 -13.16
N VAL A 99 -14.15 11.09 -12.49
CA VAL A 99 -14.45 10.92 -11.06
C VAL A 99 -15.28 9.64 -10.86
N ILE A 100 -14.79 8.74 -10.00
CA ILE A 100 -15.41 7.45 -9.68
C ILE A 100 -15.79 7.29 -8.21
N GLY A 101 -15.49 8.28 -7.37
CA GLY A 101 -15.85 8.29 -5.97
C GLY A 101 -15.52 9.61 -5.30
N GLN A 102 -16.32 10.00 -4.33
CA GLN A 102 -16.09 11.19 -3.50
C GLN A 102 -16.44 10.90 -2.05
N TYR A 103 -15.76 11.57 -1.14
CA TYR A 103 -16.07 11.57 0.29
C TYR A 103 -15.79 12.96 0.85
N SER A 104 -16.65 13.44 1.74
CA SER A 104 -16.35 14.66 2.50
C SER A 104 -17.03 14.66 3.86
N ASP A 105 -16.29 15.10 4.86
CA ASP A 105 -16.80 15.49 6.18
C ASP A 105 -16.19 16.84 6.60
N SER A 106 -16.30 17.21 7.87
CA SER A 106 -15.78 18.49 8.38
C SER A 106 -14.25 18.61 8.41
N LYS A 107 -13.52 17.49 8.30
CA LYS A 107 -12.06 17.43 8.39
C LYS A 107 -11.41 16.93 7.10
N THR A 108 -12.09 16.12 6.32
CA THR A 108 -11.52 15.39 5.18
C THR A 108 -12.36 15.59 3.93
N SER A 109 -11.69 15.75 2.79
CA SER A 109 -12.29 15.69 1.45
C SER A 109 -11.43 14.81 0.56
N ILE A 110 -12.08 13.90 -0.18
CA ILE A 110 -11.43 12.95 -1.09
C ILE A 110 -12.20 12.96 -2.41
N THR A 111 -11.46 13.12 -3.52
CA THR A 111 -11.97 12.86 -4.87
C THR A 111 -11.13 11.76 -5.51
N LEU A 112 -11.76 10.65 -5.87
CA LEU A 112 -11.12 9.54 -6.58
C LEU A 112 -11.40 9.64 -8.07
N LYS A 113 -10.34 9.73 -8.88
CA LYS A 113 -10.38 9.75 -10.34
C LYS A 113 -9.77 8.47 -10.91
N GLN A 114 -10.28 8.04 -12.05
CA GLN A 114 -9.73 6.97 -12.86
C GLN A 114 -9.50 7.42 -14.30
N TYR A 115 -8.37 7.01 -14.87
CA TYR A 115 -8.10 7.11 -16.31
C TYR A 115 -7.18 5.98 -16.77
N ARG A 116 -6.98 5.87 -18.09
CA ARG A 116 -6.08 4.91 -18.73
C ARG A 116 -5.03 5.69 -19.52
N GLU A 117 -3.76 5.47 -19.19
CA GLU A 117 -2.62 6.04 -19.91
C GLU A 117 -1.44 5.07 -19.81
N TYR A 118 -0.49 5.10 -20.76
CA TYR A 118 0.69 4.23 -20.76
C TYR A 118 0.37 2.74 -20.56
N ASP A 119 -0.71 2.26 -21.20
CA ASP A 119 -1.25 0.90 -21.02
C ASP A 119 -1.51 0.51 -19.55
N SER A 120 -1.83 1.49 -18.71
CA SER A 120 -2.02 1.33 -17.27
C SER A 120 -3.36 1.94 -16.84
N ASN A 121 -4.05 1.25 -15.91
CA ASN A 121 -5.19 1.85 -15.20
C ASN A 121 -4.62 2.69 -14.06
N ILE A 122 -4.89 3.99 -14.09
CA ILE A 122 -4.38 4.93 -13.09
C ILE A 122 -5.55 5.39 -12.23
N TYR A 123 -5.33 5.36 -10.93
CA TYR A 123 -6.26 5.83 -9.91
C TYR A 123 -5.57 6.95 -9.14
N VAL A 124 -6.22 8.12 -9.07
CA VAL A 124 -5.68 9.29 -8.37
C VAL A 124 -6.67 9.70 -7.31
N ALA A 125 -6.22 9.76 -6.06
CA ALA A 125 -6.99 10.28 -4.95
C ALA A 125 -6.49 11.68 -4.60
N ASP A 126 -7.30 12.69 -4.89
CA ASP A 126 -7.07 14.05 -4.41
C ASP A 126 -7.60 14.13 -2.97
N VAL A 127 -6.70 14.19 -1.99
CA VAL A 127 -7.02 14.15 -0.56
C VAL A 127 -6.67 15.48 0.10
N THR A 128 -7.63 16.08 0.78
CA THR A 128 -7.43 17.22 1.67
C THR A 128 -7.85 16.83 3.07
N VAL A 129 -6.98 17.08 4.05
CA VAL A 129 -7.28 16.91 5.47
C VAL A 129 -7.01 18.21 6.23
N SER A 130 -7.80 18.45 7.28
CA SER A 130 -7.66 19.62 8.14
C SER A 130 -6.49 19.51 9.12
N ASP A 131 -6.07 18.28 9.44
CA ASP A 131 -4.98 18.00 10.38
C ASP A 131 -4.21 16.73 9.96
N ALA A 132 -2.88 16.74 10.17
CA ALA A 132 -2.02 15.62 9.78
C ALA A 132 -2.33 14.32 10.56
N SER A 133 -2.95 14.41 11.73
CA SER A 133 -3.36 13.26 12.54
C SER A 133 -4.48 12.43 11.90
N ASP A 134 -5.19 12.98 10.90
CA ASP A 134 -6.13 12.23 10.08
C ASP A 134 -5.39 11.29 9.09
N LEU A 135 -4.11 11.55 8.81
CA LEU A 135 -3.22 10.65 8.03
C LEU A 135 -2.62 9.57 8.94
N LYS A 136 -3.31 8.43 9.02
CA LYS A 136 -2.91 7.30 9.87
C LYS A 136 -2.25 6.19 9.08
N THR A 137 -1.40 5.44 9.76
CA THR A 137 -0.82 4.20 9.24
C THR A 137 -1.25 3.00 10.07
N ALA A 138 -1.38 1.86 9.41
CA ALA A 138 -1.64 0.57 10.05
C ALA A 138 -0.57 -0.44 9.63
N LEU A 139 -0.33 -1.44 10.48
CA LEU A 139 0.57 -2.56 10.21
C LEU A 139 -0.24 -3.85 10.13
N ALA A 140 0.22 -4.80 9.32
CA ALA A 140 -0.40 -6.12 9.21
C ALA A 140 -0.52 -6.75 10.61
N HIS A 141 -1.74 -7.19 10.95
CA HIS A 141 -2.07 -7.72 12.28
C HIS A 141 -1.59 -6.85 13.45
N ASN A 142 -1.55 -5.52 13.27
CA ASN A 142 -1.06 -4.56 14.26
C ASN A 142 0.33 -4.90 14.79
N THR A 143 1.19 -5.46 13.95
CA THR A 143 2.51 -5.95 14.36
C THR A 143 3.59 -5.47 13.42
N TYR A 144 4.59 -4.79 13.99
CA TYR A 144 5.83 -4.49 13.32
C TYR A 144 6.73 -5.73 13.33
N GLY A 145 7.18 -6.14 12.15
CA GLY A 145 8.02 -7.32 11.97
C GLY A 145 8.24 -7.65 10.50
N ARG A 146 8.97 -8.74 10.24
CA ARG A 146 9.23 -9.24 8.89
C ARG A 146 8.31 -10.42 8.57
N ASN A 147 8.00 -10.62 7.29
CA ASN A 147 7.11 -11.68 6.81
C ASN A 147 5.74 -11.69 7.53
N ILE A 148 5.26 -10.50 7.90
CA ILE A 148 3.90 -10.28 8.41
C ILE A 148 3.15 -9.56 7.31
N THR A 149 2.10 -10.18 6.81
CA THR A 149 1.35 -9.70 5.64
C THR A 149 -0.14 -9.78 5.89
N ASP A 150 -0.86 -8.77 5.42
CA ASP A 150 -2.30 -8.70 5.44
C ASP A 150 -2.74 -7.94 4.18
N THR A 151 -3.99 -8.10 3.74
CA THR A 151 -4.46 -7.35 2.57
C THR A 151 -4.75 -5.91 2.96
N THR A 152 -4.49 -4.94 2.07
CA THR A 152 -4.82 -3.53 2.32
C THR A 152 -6.33 -3.35 2.57
N SER A 153 -7.18 -4.15 1.91
CA SER A 153 -8.63 -4.18 2.12
C SER A 153 -9.01 -4.62 3.54
N ASP A 154 -8.41 -5.70 4.06
CA ASP A 154 -8.70 -6.18 5.41
C ASP A 154 -8.19 -5.17 6.46
N MET A 155 -6.99 -4.64 6.26
CA MET A 155 -6.43 -3.59 7.12
C MET A 155 -7.29 -2.33 7.11
N ALA A 156 -7.79 -1.90 5.95
CA ALA A 156 -8.70 -0.77 5.82
C ALA A 156 -10.02 -1.01 6.56
N ALA A 157 -10.61 -2.20 6.39
CA ALA A 157 -11.85 -2.58 7.07
C ALA A 157 -11.68 -2.61 8.59
N ASN A 158 -10.59 -3.23 9.08
CA ASN A 158 -10.28 -3.36 10.51
C ASN A 158 -10.00 -2.02 11.20
N ASN A 159 -9.60 -0.99 10.43
CA ASN A 159 -9.31 0.35 10.94
C ASN A 159 -10.37 1.38 10.55
N ASN A 160 -11.50 0.95 9.98
CA ASN A 160 -12.57 1.84 9.50
C ASN A 160 -12.06 2.96 8.57
N ALA A 161 -11.07 2.66 7.73
CA ALA A 161 -10.49 3.64 6.82
C ALA A 161 -11.49 4.04 5.72
N VAL A 162 -11.54 5.34 5.40
CA VAL A 162 -12.31 5.86 4.26
C VAL A 162 -11.58 5.55 2.94
N LEU A 163 -10.27 5.72 2.94
CA LEU A 163 -9.36 5.41 1.82
C LEU A 163 -8.08 4.78 2.40
N ALA A 164 -7.55 3.77 1.72
CA ALA A 164 -6.28 3.17 2.08
C ALA A 164 -5.51 2.74 0.82
N ILE A 165 -4.19 2.92 0.87
CA ILE A 165 -3.23 2.41 -0.13
C ILE A 165 -2.12 1.67 0.63
N ASN A 166 -1.36 0.84 -0.07
CA ASN A 166 -0.19 0.20 0.54
C ASN A 166 0.88 1.24 0.93
N GLY A 167 1.68 0.92 1.95
CA GLY A 167 2.81 1.75 2.40
C GLY A 167 4.15 1.34 1.79
N ASP A 168 5.22 1.59 2.54
CA ASP A 168 6.59 1.22 2.17
C ASP A 168 6.88 -0.28 2.33
N TYR A 169 8.02 -0.70 1.78
CA TYR A 169 8.45 -2.09 1.77
C TYR A 169 9.30 -2.45 3.01
N TYR A 170 8.86 -2.00 4.20
CA TYR A 170 9.68 -2.11 5.43
C TYR A 170 9.94 -3.56 5.84
N GLY A 171 8.92 -4.43 5.78
CA GLY A 171 9.00 -5.79 6.33
C GLY A 171 9.94 -6.71 5.55
N ALA A 172 10.25 -6.37 4.31
CA ALA A 172 11.18 -7.09 3.46
C ALA A 172 12.62 -6.53 3.54
N ARG A 173 12.85 -5.47 4.32
CA ARG A 173 14.14 -4.80 4.45
C ARG A 173 14.59 -4.78 5.91
N GLN A 174 15.90 -4.77 6.11
CA GLN A 174 16.50 -4.61 7.46
C GLN A 174 16.96 -3.17 7.70
N SER A 175 17.11 -2.36 6.66
CA SER A 175 17.47 -0.93 6.70
C SER A 175 16.40 -0.02 6.08
N GLY A 176 16.40 1.23 6.51
CA GLY A 176 15.40 2.26 6.20
C GLY A 176 14.60 2.67 7.44
N TYR A 177 14.14 3.90 7.50
CA TYR A 177 13.43 4.37 8.70
C TYR A 177 12.00 3.87 8.77
N VAL A 178 11.50 3.67 10.00
CA VAL A 178 10.10 3.33 10.26
C VAL A 178 9.62 4.10 11.48
N ILE A 179 8.87 5.17 11.22
CA ILE A 179 8.05 5.85 12.22
C ILE A 179 6.60 5.77 11.77
N ARG A 180 5.73 5.26 12.65
CA ARG A 180 4.30 5.10 12.38
C ARG A 180 3.51 5.71 13.53
N ASN A 181 2.63 6.66 13.22
CA ASN A 181 1.78 7.36 14.17
C ASN A 181 2.58 7.94 15.36
N GLY A 182 3.76 8.52 15.09
CA GLY A 182 4.63 9.12 16.11
C GLY A 182 5.37 8.12 16.98
N LYS A 183 5.44 6.84 16.58
CA LYS A 183 6.22 5.80 17.27
C LYS A 183 7.35 5.31 16.38
N LEU A 184 8.56 5.29 16.91
CA LEU A 184 9.76 4.77 16.26
C LEU A 184 9.81 3.24 16.38
N TYR A 185 9.93 2.57 15.23
CA TYR A 185 10.09 1.11 15.12
C TYR A 185 11.48 0.72 14.59
N ARG A 186 12.12 1.59 13.80
CA ARG A 186 13.45 1.34 13.24
C ARG A 186 14.18 2.62 12.92
N ASP A 187 15.42 2.68 13.41
CA ASP A 187 16.35 3.80 13.26
C ASP A 187 17.59 3.44 12.42
N THR A 188 17.61 2.23 11.86
CA THR A 188 18.71 1.79 10.99
C THR A 188 18.58 2.47 9.63
N SER A 189 19.53 3.34 9.29
CA SER A 189 19.57 4.02 7.99
C SER A 189 19.70 3.05 6.83
N GLY A 190 19.06 3.40 5.71
CA GLY A 190 19.39 2.88 4.39
C GLY A 190 20.14 3.94 3.57
N ASN A 191 20.15 3.72 2.25
CA ASN A 191 20.76 4.63 1.27
C ASN A 191 19.68 5.18 0.33
N ARG A 192 18.58 5.67 0.91
CA ARG A 192 17.39 6.13 0.17
C ARG A 192 16.90 7.44 0.73
N ASP A 193 16.04 8.10 -0.03
CA ASP A 193 15.22 9.18 0.47
C ASP A 193 14.03 8.61 1.26
N ALA A 194 13.70 9.28 2.35
CA ALA A 194 12.51 9.02 3.14
C ALA A 194 11.55 10.22 3.07
N LEU A 195 10.26 9.91 2.94
CA LEU A 195 9.19 10.89 3.15
C LEU A 195 8.92 11.01 4.65
N VAL A 196 8.97 12.22 5.18
CA VAL A 196 8.60 12.56 6.55
C VAL A 196 7.34 13.39 6.52
N ILE A 197 6.29 12.94 7.21
CA ILE A 197 5.07 13.71 7.44
C ILE A 197 5.12 14.20 8.89
N GLN A 198 5.21 15.50 9.07
CA GLN A 198 5.27 16.15 10.36
C GLN A 198 3.87 16.28 10.99
N LYS A 199 3.81 16.40 12.32
CA LYS A 199 2.56 16.68 13.05
C LYS A 199 1.87 17.98 12.62
N ASN A 200 2.63 18.95 12.10
CA ASN A 200 2.10 20.22 11.58
C ASN A 200 1.58 20.13 10.13
N GLY A 201 1.62 18.95 9.51
CA GLY A 201 1.20 18.73 8.12
C GLY A 201 2.28 18.97 7.06
N GLU A 202 3.48 19.39 7.44
CA GLU A 202 4.58 19.57 6.50
C GLU A 202 5.12 18.22 6.02
N PHE A 203 5.31 18.11 4.70
CA PHE A 203 5.97 16.99 4.06
C PHE A 203 7.44 17.40 3.84
N LYS A 204 8.37 16.60 4.36
CA LYS A 204 9.80 16.78 4.15
C LYS A 204 10.38 15.54 3.49
N PHE A 205 11.40 15.75 2.67
CA PHE A 205 12.23 14.68 2.13
C PHE A 205 13.60 14.73 2.80
N VAL A 206 14.10 13.58 3.25
CA VAL A 206 15.40 13.48 3.90
C VAL A 206 16.19 12.31 3.34
N SER A 207 17.51 12.49 3.24
CA SER A 207 18.42 11.39 2.96
C SER A 207 18.67 10.60 4.24
N GLU A 208 18.46 9.28 4.20
CA GLU A 208 18.73 8.39 5.33
C GLU A 208 20.22 8.33 5.71
N SER A 209 21.14 8.85 4.89
CA SER A 209 22.55 8.93 5.26
C SER A 209 22.92 10.20 6.04
N GLU A 210 22.01 11.18 6.14
CA GLU A 210 22.31 12.53 6.65
C GLU A 210 21.61 12.87 7.98
N THR A 211 20.56 12.12 8.35
CA THR A 211 19.81 12.30 9.59
C THR A 211 19.62 10.95 10.30
N SER A 212 18.90 10.92 11.42
CA SER A 212 18.43 9.68 12.07
C SER A 212 16.92 9.74 12.28
N ALA A 213 16.25 8.59 12.30
CA ALA A 213 14.83 8.54 12.61
C ALA A 213 14.55 9.04 14.04
N SER A 214 15.46 8.80 14.97
CA SER A 214 15.35 9.34 16.33
C SER A 214 15.31 10.88 16.36
N GLU A 215 16.13 11.56 15.57
CA GLU A 215 16.09 13.02 15.42
C GLU A 215 14.80 13.48 14.75
N LEU A 216 14.37 12.81 13.68
CA LEU A 216 13.11 13.12 13.01
C LEU A 216 11.91 13.00 13.96
N LEU A 217 11.89 11.97 14.81
CA LEU A 217 10.84 11.80 15.81
C LEU A 217 10.85 12.96 16.83
N GLN A 218 12.04 13.40 17.27
CA GLN A 218 12.19 14.53 18.18
C GLN A 218 11.75 15.85 17.54
N ASP A 219 11.99 16.03 16.22
CA ASP A 219 11.51 17.18 15.43
C ASP A 219 10.00 17.16 15.19
N GLY A 220 9.31 16.07 15.55
CA GLY A 220 7.85 15.97 15.45
C GLY A 220 7.34 15.20 14.25
N ALA A 221 8.15 14.30 13.68
CA ALA A 221 7.69 13.35 12.67
C ALA A 221 6.52 12.49 13.21
N LEU A 222 5.42 12.49 12.46
CA LEU A 222 4.27 11.63 12.69
C LEU A 222 4.40 10.32 11.89
N GLN A 223 4.81 10.41 10.63
CA GLN A 223 5.06 9.26 9.76
C GLN A 223 6.42 9.42 9.07
N VAL A 224 7.18 8.34 8.91
CA VAL A 224 8.40 8.32 8.07
C VAL A 224 8.43 7.08 7.20
N PHE A 225 8.38 7.23 5.88
CA PHE A 225 8.34 6.12 4.92
C PHE A 225 9.62 6.03 4.09
N SER A 226 10.22 4.83 4.04
CA SER A 226 11.48 4.56 3.33
C SER A 226 11.22 3.90 1.96
N PHE A 227 10.65 4.67 1.02
CA PHE A 227 10.31 4.16 -0.32
C PHE A 227 10.85 4.98 -1.50
N GLY A 228 11.68 6.02 -1.26
CA GLY A 228 12.16 6.95 -2.30
C GLY A 228 12.69 6.28 -3.58
N PRO A 229 12.76 7.03 -4.69
CA PRO A 229 13.17 8.44 -4.72
C PRO A 229 12.04 9.46 -4.58
N VAL A 230 12.42 10.72 -4.37
CA VAL A 230 11.52 11.89 -4.45
C VAL A 230 11.17 12.15 -5.91
N LEU A 231 9.89 12.02 -6.30
CA LEU A 231 9.47 12.21 -7.69
C LEU A 231 9.36 13.69 -8.08
N LEU A 232 8.78 14.51 -7.20
CA LEU A 232 8.65 15.95 -7.37
C LEU A 232 9.18 16.69 -6.15
N ASN A 233 9.94 17.75 -6.38
CA ASN A 233 10.44 18.63 -5.33
C ASN A 233 10.18 20.09 -5.74
N ASN A 234 9.43 20.83 -4.91
CA ASN A 234 9.04 22.22 -5.18
C ASN A 234 8.38 22.44 -6.55
N GLY A 235 7.60 21.46 -7.03
CA GLY A 235 6.91 21.52 -8.33
C GLY A 235 7.78 21.14 -9.54
N GLU A 236 9.05 20.79 -9.33
CA GLU A 236 9.94 20.31 -10.38
C GLU A 236 10.14 18.80 -10.30
N ILE A 237 10.26 18.14 -11.45
CA ILE A 237 10.58 16.72 -11.55
C ILE A 237 12.00 16.52 -10.99
N SER A 238 12.13 15.63 -10.01
CA SER A 238 13.40 15.39 -9.29
C SER A 238 14.06 14.04 -9.66
N VAL A 239 13.48 13.30 -10.59
CA VAL A 239 13.99 12.01 -11.09
C VAL A 239 14.20 12.02 -12.59
N GLY A 240 15.21 11.30 -13.05
CA GLY A 240 15.40 10.94 -14.44
C GLY A 240 14.62 9.69 -14.84
N GLU A 241 14.48 9.46 -16.15
CA GLU A 241 13.79 8.27 -16.70
C GLU A 241 14.40 6.94 -16.25
N ASN A 242 15.67 6.93 -15.85
CA ASN A 242 16.42 5.74 -15.43
C ASN A 242 16.59 5.63 -13.92
N ASP A 243 15.98 6.52 -13.13
CA ASP A 243 16.01 6.47 -11.67
C ASP A 243 15.05 5.37 -11.19
N GLU A 244 15.45 4.12 -11.41
CA GLU A 244 14.73 2.95 -10.94
C GLU A 244 15.15 2.61 -9.50
N VAL A 245 14.16 2.38 -8.63
CA VAL A 245 14.41 1.64 -7.39
C VAL A 245 14.81 0.23 -7.79
N GLY A 246 15.99 -0.29 -7.40
CA GLY A 246 16.60 -1.50 -7.99
C GLY A 246 15.81 -2.83 -7.99
N MET A 247 14.54 -2.86 -7.57
CA MET A 247 13.58 -3.97 -7.72
C MET A 247 12.40 -3.62 -8.65
N ALA A 248 12.45 -2.47 -9.32
CA ALA A 248 11.50 -1.97 -10.30
C ALA A 248 11.74 -2.62 -11.65
N MET A 249 10.72 -3.18 -12.27
CA MET A 249 10.66 -3.26 -13.73
C MET A 249 9.70 -2.16 -14.21
N ALA A 250 9.94 -1.60 -15.40
CA ALA A 250 9.09 -0.56 -15.99
C ALA A 250 7.59 -0.92 -15.98
N SER A 251 7.25 -2.21 -16.12
CA SER A 251 5.87 -2.72 -16.16
C SER A 251 5.23 -2.99 -14.80
N ASN A 252 5.94 -2.81 -13.68
CA ASN A 252 5.38 -3.13 -12.37
C ASN A 252 4.39 -2.03 -11.91
N PRO A 253 3.26 -2.39 -11.28
CA PRO A 253 2.35 -1.42 -10.70
C PRO A 253 3.06 -0.56 -9.65
N ARG A 254 2.66 0.70 -9.53
CA ARG A 254 3.26 1.71 -8.65
C ARG A 254 2.22 2.38 -7.78
N THR A 255 2.66 2.78 -6.59
CA THR A 255 1.94 3.62 -5.65
C THR A 255 2.87 4.76 -5.26
N ALA A 256 2.36 5.99 -5.27
CA ALA A 256 3.08 7.19 -4.87
C ALA A 256 2.16 8.06 -3.99
N ILE A 257 2.78 8.89 -3.16
CA ILE A 257 2.15 9.91 -2.31
C ILE A 257 2.92 11.21 -2.52
#